data_AF-A0A497AR22-F1
#
_entry.id   AF-A0A497AR22-F1
#
_cell.length_a   1.000
_cell.length_b   1.000
_cell.length_c   1.000
_cell.angle_alpha   90.00
_cell.angle_beta   90.00
_cell.angle_gamma   90.00
#
_symmetry.space_group_name_H-M   'P 1'
#
loop_
_entity.id
_entity.type
_entity.pdbx_description
1 polymer ?
#
loop_
_entity_poly.entity_id
_entity_poly.type
_entity_poly.pdbx_seq_one_letter_code
_entity_poly.pdbx_strand_id
1 'polypeptide(L)'
;NTAGGDPTGYLQVYKLVTLVHPDETEETLFDGTVDLYYCEPHVEDFALNLAKGHYQIKAAVHIIGPEMITVTKEGGTIDIPNPFVCQWINVTFDFWVTISEDIAGAYFDTWHAGYEEIPAPDCKVNMRDIGLAARAFGSYPGAENWNSVADLIKDYRVNMRDIGAIARQFGYA
;
A
#
# COMPACT_ATOMS: atom_id res chain seq x y z
N ASN A 1 25.54 0.77 10.32
CA ASN A 1 26.98 0.93 10.04
C ASN A 1 27.28 2.41 9.98
N THR A 2 28.00 2.95 10.96
CA THR A 2 28.32 4.39 11.03
C THR A 2 29.78 4.69 10.67
N ALA A 3 30.55 3.67 10.27
CA ALA A 3 32.00 3.75 10.10
C ALA A 3 32.49 3.35 8.70
N GLY A 4 31.60 3.30 7.70
CA GLY A 4 31.96 3.06 6.30
C GLY A 4 32.51 1.66 5.99
N GLY A 5 32.30 0.67 6.87
CA GLY A 5 32.66 -0.73 6.61
C GLY A 5 31.76 -1.39 5.56
N ASP A 6 32.09 -2.61 5.14
CA ASP A 6 31.26 -3.33 4.18
C ASP A 6 29.86 -3.61 4.77
N PRO A 7 28.79 -3.43 3.99
CA PRO A 7 27.43 -3.72 4.40
C PRO A 7 27.24 -5.24 4.54
N THR A 8 27.32 -5.75 5.76
CA THR A 8 27.17 -7.19 6.03
C THR A 8 26.07 -7.44 7.05
N GLY A 9 25.25 -8.47 6.81
CA GLY A 9 24.25 -8.95 7.76
C GLY A 9 22.95 -9.36 7.08
N TYR A 10 22.18 -10.20 7.77
CA TYR A 10 20.84 -10.57 7.37
C TYR A 10 19.97 -10.76 8.62
N LEU A 11 18.66 -10.62 8.45
CA LEU A 11 17.67 -11.09 9.41
C LEU A 11 16.99 -12.33 8.85
N GLN A 12 16.96 -13.40 9.63
CA GLN A 12 16.12 -14.53 9.31
C GLN A 12 14.72 -14.26 9.87
N VAL A 13 13.71 -14.36 9.01
CA VAL A 13 12.33 -14.08 9.37
C VAL A 13 11.42 -15.24 8.98
N TYR A 14 10.46 -15.56 9.85
CA TYR A 14 9.26 -16.27 9.42
C TYR A 14 8.26 -15.25 8.90
N LYS A 15 7.69 -15.51 7.73
CA LYS A 15 6.76 -14.61 7.06
C LYS A 15 5.51 -15.35 6.64
N LEU A 16 4.38 -14.73 6.91
CA LEU A 16 3.07 -15.14 6.46
C LEU A 16 2.43 -13.98 5.67
N VAL A 17 2.07 -14.25 4.41
CA VAL A 17 1.35 -13.30 3.55
C VAL A 17 -0.01 -13.90 3.22
N THR A 18 -1.06 -13.15 3.53
CA THR A 18 -2.45 -13.57 3.37
C THR A 18 -3.23 -12.53 2.57
N LEU A 19 -3.95 -12.98 1.55
CA LEU A 19 -4.96 -12.20 0.84
C LEU A 19 -6.30 -12.37 1.56
N VAL A 20 -6.97 -11.26 1.85
CA VAL A 20 -8.34 -11.22 2.37
C VAL A 20 -9.25 -10.78 1.24
N HIS A 21 -10.25 -11.62 0.95
CA HIS A 21 -11.27 -11.39 -0.07
C HIS A 21 -12.40 -10.49 0.46
N PRO A 22 -13.23 -9.89 -0.43
CA PRO A 22 -14.35 -9.03 -0.02
C PRO A 22 -15.39 -9.70 0.88
N ASP A 23 -15.47 -11.04 0.86
CA ASP A 23 -16.34 -11.85 1.69
C ASP A 23 -15.69 -12.27 3.02
N GLU A 24 -14.56 -11.65 3.36
CA GLU A 24 -13.73 -11.90 4.54
C GLU A 24 -13.03 -13.28 4.55
N THR A 25 -13.11 -14.04 3.46
CA THR A 25 -12.33 -15.27 3.34
C THR A 25 -10.86 -14.97 3.15
N GLU A 26 -10.00 -15.82 3.73
CA GLU A 26 -8.55 -15.64 3.69
C GLU A 26 -7.88 -16.71 2.83
N GLU A 27 -6.93 -16.29 2.02
CA GLU A 27 -6.10 -17.13 1.15
C GLU A 27 -4.62 -16.88 1.47
N THR A 28 -3.89 -17.94 1.84
CA THR A 28 -2.45 -17.84 2.08
C THR A 28 -1.69 -17.73 0.76
N LEU A 29 -0.99 -16.62 0.57
CA LEU A 29 -0.11 -16.39 -0.59
C LEU A 29 1.32 -16.89 -0.33
N PHE A 30 1.80 -16.77 0.92
CA PHE A 30 3.12 -17.23 1.32
C PHE A 30 3.14 -17.62 2.80
N ASP A 31 3.80 -18.73 3.12
CA ASP A 31 4.04 -19.18 4.49
C ASP A 31 5.41 -19.88 4.55
N GLY A 32 6.39 -19.24 5.20
CA GLY A 32 7.73 -19.81 5.28
C GLY A 32 8.80 -18.87 5.84
N THR A 33 10.04 -19.33 5.79
CA THR A 33 11.21 -18.59 6.26
C THR A 33 11.94 -17.91 5.11
N VAL A 34 12.39 -16.68 5.33
CA VAL A 34 13.13 -15.86 4.36
C VAL A 34 14.32 -15.19 5.07
N ASP A 35 15.43 -15.06 4.37
CA ASP A 35 16.57 -14.25 4.82
C ASP A 35 16.48 -12.86 4.18
N LEU A 36 16.40 -11.82 5.00
CA LEU A 36 16.37 -10.42 4.59
C LEU A 36 17.78 -9.83 4.69
N TYR A 37 18.40 -9.56 3.53
CA TYR A 37 19.76 -9.04 3.47
C TYR A 37 19.79 -7.53 3.70
N TYR A 38 20.85 -7.07 4.39
CA TYR A 38 21.02 -5.66 4.71
C TYR A 38 21.07 -4.79 3.45
N CYS A 39 20.27 -3.71 3.43
CA CYS A 39 20.16 -2.77 2.32
C CYS A 39 19.76 -3.37 0.96
N GLU A 40 19.29 -4.62 0.94
CA GLU A 40 18.73 -5.24 -0.25
C GLU A 40 17.20 -5.31 -0.11
N PRO A 41 16.44 -4.71 -1.04
CA PRO A 41 14.99 -4.85 -1.04
C PRO A 41 14.59 -6.30 -1.28
N HIS A 42 13.81 -6.87 -0.36
CA HIS A 42 13.14 -8.15 -0.57
C HIS A 42 11.83 -7.90 -1.32
N VAL A 43 11.76 -8.32 -2.58
CA VAL A 43 10.60 -8.10 -3.46
C VAL A 43 9.98 -9.44 -3.83
N GLU A 44 8.66 -9.51 -3.77
CA GLU A 44 7.88 -10.68 -4.16
C GLU A 44 6.69 -10.25 -5.01
N ASP A 45 6.45 -11.02 -6.07
CA ASP A 45 5.34 -10.81 -6.99
C ASP A 45 4.33 -11.95 -6.85
N PHE A 46 3.07 -11.60 -6.63
CA PHE A 46 1.96 -12.54 -6.60
C PHE A 46 1.07 -12.30 -7.82
N ALA A 47 0.95 -13.30 -8.69
CA ALA A 47 0.07 -13.24 -9.85
C ALA A 47 -1.37 -13.58 -9.42
N LEU A 48 -2.19 -12.56 -9.20
CA LEU A 48 -3.57 -12.70 -8.73
C LEU A 48 -4.56 -12.40 -9.86
N ASN A 49 -5.59 -13.23 -10.00
CA ASN A 49 -6.72 -12.98 -10.89
C ASN A 49 -7.97 -12.71 -10.04
N LEU A 50 -8.17 -11.44 -9.70
CA LEU A 50 -9.18 -11.01 -8.74
C LEU A 50 -10.41 -10.46 -9.44
N ALA A 51 -11.58 -10.75 -8.87
CA ALA A 51 -12.80 -10.09 -9.26
C ALA A 51 -12.82 -8.63 -8.75
N LYS A 52 -13.80 -7.85 -9.20
CA LYS A 52 -14.01 -6.51 -8.67
C LYS A 52 -14.31 -6.58 -7.16
N GLY A 53 -13.63 -5.77 -6.35
CA GLY A 53 -13.88 -5.71 -4.92
C GLY A 53 -12.80 -4.99 -4.12
N HIS A 54 -13.06 -4.84 -2.82
CA HIS A 54 -12.09 -4.40 -1.82
C HIS A 54 -11.39 -5.63 -1.24
N TYR A 55 -10.06 -5.61 -1.29
CA TYR A 55 -9.20 -6.68 -0.82
C TYR A 55 -8.20 -6.12 0.18
N GLN A 56 -7.64 -7.01 1.01
CA GLN A 56 -6.54 -6.67 1.88
C GLN A 56 -5.40 -7.66 1.69
N ILE A 57 -4.15 -7.18 1.71
CA ILE A 57 -2.98 -8.03 1.90
C ILE A 57 -2.48 -7.83 3.32
N LYS A 58 -2.42 -8.91 4.08
CA LYS A 58 -1.81 -8.96 5.41
C LYS A 58 -0.43 -9.58 5.28
N ALA A 59 0.60 -8.88 5.73
CA ALA A 59 1.95 -9.38 5.85
C ALA A 59 2.34 -9.40 7.34
N ALA A 60 2.56 -10.60 7.88
CA ALA A 60 3.07 -10.79 9.22
C ALA A 60 4.50 -11.31 9.14
N VAL A 61 5.43 -10.59 9.75
CA VAL A 61 6.87 -10.91 9.76
C VAL A 61 7.31 -11.09 11.19
N HIS A 62 7.76 -12.30 11.53
CA HIS A 62 8.36 -12.65 12.80
C HIS A 62 9.86 -12.79 12.63
N ILE A 63 10.62 -11.95 13.32
CA ILE A 63 12.08 -11.98 13.25
C ILE A 63 12.57 -13.09 14.17
N ILE A 64 13.07 -14.18 13.58
CA ILE A 64 13.49 -15.37 14.33
C ILE A 64 14.99 -15.39 14.60
N GLY A 65 15.78 -14.61 13.87
CA GLY A 65 17.22 -14.55 14.08
C GLY A 65 17.94 -13.57 13.17
N PRO A 66 19.28 -13.56 13.23
CA PRO A 66 20.12 -14.25 14.23
C PRO A 66 19.99 -13.61 15.63
N GLU A 67 20.33 -14.35 16.69
CA GLU A 67 20.31 -13.86 18.09
C GLU A 67 21.29 -12.71 18.34
N MET A 68 22.38 -12.69 17.58
CA MET A 68 23.42 -11.66 17.62
C MET A 68 23.55 -11.03 16.24
N ILE A 69 23.71 -9.71 16.18
CA ILE A 69 23.98 -8.96 14.96
C ILE A 69 25.33 -8.26 15.05
N THR A 70 26.04 -8.28 13.94
CA THR A 70 27.34 -7.64 13.81
C THR A 70 27.16 -6.17 13.41
N VAL A 71 27.75 -5.24 14.16
CA VAL A 71 27.67 -3.81 13.89
C VAL A 71 29.06 -3.17 13.83
N THR A 72 29.27 -2.33 12.81
CA THR A 72 30.49 -1.54 12.65
C THR A 72 30.33 -0.16 13.30
N LYS A 73 31.25 0.19 14.20
CA LYS A 73 31.37 1.51 14.87
C LYS A 73 32.79 2.07 14.68
N GLU A 74 32.99 3.35 14.95
CA GLU A 74 34.33 3.97 14.97
C GLU A 74 35.20 3.25 16.01
N GLY A 75 36.13 2.41 15.54
CA GLY A 75 36.99 1.58 16.39
C GLY A 75 36.89 0.06 16.17
N GLY A 76 35.97 -0.44 15.33
CA GLY A 76 35.93 -1.84 14.91
C GLY A 76 34.53 -2.43 14.73
N THR A 77 34.49 -3.76 14.62
CA THR A 77 33.27 -4.56 14.49
C THR A 77 32.96 -5.22 15.83
N ILE A 78 31.72 -5.08 16.32
CA ILE A 78 31.24 -5.72 17.55
C ILE A 78 29.98 -6.52 17.28
N ASP A 79 29.80 -7.61 18.00
CA ASP A 79 28.53 -8.36 18.00
C ASP A 79 27.69 -7.92 19.19
N ILE A 80 26.44 -7.58 18.92
CA ILE A 80 25.46 -7.17 19.94
C ILE A 80 24.22 -8.08 19.86
N PRO A 81 23.49 -8.29 20.96
CA PRO A 81 22.20 -8.97 20.91
C PRO A 81 21.27 -8.29 19.93
N ASN A 82 20.58 -9.07 19.10
CA ASN A 82 19.63 -8.56 18.12
C ASN A 82 18.36 -8.08 18.84
N PRO A 83 18.08 -6.77 18.86
CA PRO A 83 16.94 -6.22 19.59
C PRO A 83 15.59 -6.59 18.94
N PHE A 84 15.62 -7.14 17.72
CA PHE A 84 14.42 -7.45 16.95
C PHE A 84 14.03 -8.92 17.01
N VAL A 85 14.85 -9.81 17.59
CA VAL A 85 14.48 -11.23 17.71
C VAL A 85 13.21 -11.38 18.54
N CYS A 86 12.35 -12.30 18.09
CA CYS A 86 11.01 -12.57 18.60
C CYS A 86 10.04 -11.38 18.50
N GLN A 87 10.37 -10.35 17.71
CA GLN A 87 9.42 -9.26 17.41
C GLN A 87 8.58 -9.62 16.18
N TRP A 88 7.31 -9.24 16.26
CA TRP A 88 6.37 -9.33 15.14
C TRP A 88 6.16 -7.94 14.54
N ILE A 89 6.22 -7.87 13.22
CA ILE A 89 5.87 -6.69 12.44
C ILE A 89 4.71 -7.12 11.54
N ASN A 90 3.54 -6.52 11.75
CA ASN A 90 2.34 -6.83 11.00
C ASN A 90 1.93 -5.58 10.23
N VAL A 91 1.69 -5.74 8.94
CA VAL A 91 1.19 -4.67 8.06
C VAL A 91 0.00 -5.21 7.30
N THR A 92 -1.07 -4.43 7.27
CA THR A 92 -2.22 -4.66 6.41
C THR A 92 -2.24 -3.56 5.36
N PHE A 93 -2.47 -3.94 4.11
CA PHE A 93 -2.59 -3.01 3.00
C PHE A 93 -3.93 -3.23 2.29
N ASP A 94 -4.74 -2.18 2.23
CA ASP A 94 -6.01 -2.17 1.52
C ASP A 94 -5.82 -1.79 0.05
N PHE A 95 -6.53 -2.49 -0.83
CA PHE A 95 -6.59 -2.13 -2.25
C PHE A 95 -7.92 -2.52 -2.87
N TRP A 96 -8.27 -1.84 -3.96
CA TRP A 96 -9.52 -2.07 -4.68
C TRP A 96 -9.20 -2.51 -6.10
N VAL A 97 -9.87 -3.58 -6.52
CA VAL A 97 -9.89 -4.04 -7.90
C VAL A 97 -11.12 -3.41 -8.54
N THR A 98 -10.91 -2.31 -9.26
CA THR A 98 -11.98 -1.53 -9.90
C THR A 98 -11.42 -0.81 -11.15
N ILE A 99 -12.27 -0.04 -11.84
CA ILE A 99 -11.87 0.77 -12.99
C ILE A 99 -11.35 2.15 -12.56
N SER A 100 -10.63 2.83 -13.45
CA SER A 100 -10.02 4.14 -13.16
C SER A 100 -11.03 5.23 -12.78
N GLU A 101 -12.27 5.11 -13.25
CA GLU A 101 -13.33 6.10 -13.08
C GLU A 101 -14.08 6.02 -11.74
N ASP A 102 -13.82 4.97 -10.96
CA ASP A 102 -14.25 4.81 -9.57
C ASP A 102 -13.18 5.44 -8.67
N ILE A 103 -13.44 6.68 -8.24
CA ILE A 103 -12.45 7.54 -7.58
C ILE A 103 -12.93 8.00 -6.20
N ALA A 104 -14.14 7.62 -5.80
CA ALA A 104 -14.75 8.02 -4.55
C ALA A 104 -15.68 6.95 -3.99
N GLY A 105 -16.21 7.20 -2.79
CA GLY A 105 -17.27 6.38 -2.18
C GLY A 105 -16.84 5.63 -0.93
N ALA A 106 -15.54 5.40 -0.78
CA ALA A 106 -14.90 4.94 0.46
C ALA A 106 -13.79 5.93 0.87
N TYR A 107 -13.09 5.59 1.96
CA TYR A 107 -11.92 6.32 2.43
C TYR A 107 -10.82 5.34 2.84
N PHE A 108 -9.59 5.66 2.45
CA PHE A 108 -8.39 5.01 2.97
C PHE A 108 -8.16 5.56 4.38
N ASP A 109 -7.91 4.69 5.35
CA ASP A 109 -7.78 4.99 6.79
C ASP A 109 -9.10 5.11 7.57
N THR A 110 -9.66 3.97 7.97
CA THR A 110 -10.76 3.91 8.95
C THR A 110 -10.27 3.74 10.40
N TRP A 111 -8.95 3.66 10.61
CA TRP A 111 -8.37 3.26 11.90
C TRP A 111 -8.06 4.45 12.81
N HIS A 112 -7.87 5.61 12.20
CA HIS A 112 -7.75 6.84 12.96
C HIS A 112 -9.09 7.58 13.00
N ALA A 113 -9.70 7.58 14.17
CA ALA A 113 -11.01 8.18 14.35
C ALA A 113 -10.97 9.70 14.10
N GLY A 114 -11.80 10.18 13.17
CA GLY A 114 -12.08 11.60 12.98
C GLY A 114 -11.52 12.25 11.72
N TYR A 115 -10.85 11.49 10.84
CA TYR A 115 -10.38 12.03 9.58
C TYR A 115 -10.70 11.10 8.40
N GLU A 116 -11.65 11.51 7.56
CA GLU A 116 -11.93 10.88 6.26
C GLU A 116 -11.05 11.55 5.19
N GLU A 117 -9.72 11.46 5.35
CA GLU A 117 -8.80 12.37 4.64
C GLU A 117 -8.48 11.95 3.20
N ILE A 118 -8.47 10.66 2.91
CA ILE A 118 -8.01 10.14 1.63
C ILE A 118 -9.16 9.39 0.94
N PRO A 119 -9.84 10.00 -0.05
CA PRO A 119 -10.87 9.33 -0.83
C PRO A 119 -10.35 8.03 -1.47
N ALA A 120 -11.16 6.98 -1.37
CA ALA A 120 -10.92 5.69 -1.99
C ALA A 120 -12.16 5.25 -2.81
N PRO A 121 -11.98 4.40 -3.83
CA PRO A 121 -13.09 3.81 -4.58
C PRO A 121 -14.02 2.95 -3.71
N ASP A 122 -15.28 2.80 -4.14
CA ASP A 122 -16.26 1.89 -3.50
C ASP A 122 -16.73 0.74 -4.40
N CYS A 123 -16.00 0.48 -5.48
CA CYS A 123 -16.33 -0.49 -6.52
C CYS A 123 -17.61 -0.13 -7.31
N LYS A 124 -18.05 1.14 -7.26
CA LYS A 124 -19.25 1.61 -7.96
C LYS A 124 -19.08 3.02 -8.51
N VAL A 125 -19.25 3.19 -9.82
CA VAL A 125 -19.27 4.53 -10.41
C VAL A 125 -20.66 5.16 -10.28
N ASN A 126 -20.74 6.22 -9.48
CA ASN A 126 -21.99 6.91 -9.18
C ASN A 126 -21.78 8.45 -9.07
N MET A 127 -22.77 9.14 -8.50
CA MET A 127 -22.72 10.61 -8.36
C MET A 127 -21.62 11.10 -7.41
N ARG A 128 -21.09 10.23 -6.54
CA ARG A 128 -19.97 10.56 -5.64
C ARG A 128 -18.69 10.78 -6.44
N ASP A 129 -18.39 9.94 -7.43
CA ASP A 129 -17.23 10.08 -8.32
C ASP A 129 -17.30 11.38 -9.12
N ILE A 130 -18.47 11.63 -9.73
CA ILE A 130 -18.73 12.88 -10.45
C ILE A 130 -18.60 14.08 -9.51
N GLY A 131 -19.12 13.97 -8.28
CA GLY A 131 -19.04 15.02 -7.27
C GLY A 131 -17.60 15.33 -6.86
N LEU A 132 -16.75 14.32 -6.71
CA LEU A 132 -15.33 14.49 -6.41
C LEU A 132 -14.61 15.23 -7.55
N ALA A 133 -14.81 14.80 -8.79
CA ALA A 133 -14.23 15.47 -9.95
C ALA A 133 -14.75 16.90 -10.14
N ALA A 134 -16.05 17.13 -9.92
CA ALA A 134 -16.67 18.45 -10.01
C ALA A 134 -16.10 19.43 -8.96
N ARG A 135 -15.76 18.96 -7.76
CA ARG A 135 -15.09 19.80 -6.73
C ARG A 135 -13.70 20.28 -7.18
N ALA A 136 -13.00 19.46 -7.95
CA ALA A 136 -11.69 19.79 -8.51
C ALA A 136 -11.77 20.47 -9.89
N PHE A 137 -12.97 20.73 -10.43
CA PHE A 137 -13.13 21.25 -11.78
C PHE A 137 -12.37 22.57 -12.00
N GLY A 138 -11.67 22.66 -13.13
CA GLY A 138 -10.85 23.82 -13.51
C GLY A 138 -9.49 23.90 -12.81
N SER A 139 -9.17 22.94 -11.93
CA SER A 139 -7.89 22.90 -11.21
C SER A 139 -6.75 22.32 -12.06
N TYR A 140 -5.52 22.54 -11.58
CA TYR A 140 -4.25 22.06 -12.14
C TYR A 140 -3.24 21.91 -10.98
N PRO A 141 -2.10 21.20 -11.15
CA PRO A 141 -1.12 21.03 -10.08
C PRO A 141 -0.69 22.37 -9.45
N GLY A 142 -0.86 22.47 -8.13
CA GLY A 142 -0.60 23.68 -7.34
C GLY A 142 -1.82 24.56 -7.07
N ALA A 143 -2.97 24.31 -7.69
CA ALA A 143 -4.23 24.94 -7.32
C ALA A 143 -4.73 24.40 -5.96
N GLU A 144 -5.40 25.23 -5.17
CA GLU A 144 -5.90 24.87 -3.83
C GLU A 144 -6.89 23.69 -3.87
N ASN A 145 -7.71 23.63 -4.93
CA ASN A 145 -8.68 22.55 -5.14
C ASN A 145 -8.17 21.45 -6.07
N TRP A 146 -6.86 21.39 -6.35
CA TRP A 146 -6.28 20.32 -7.16
C TRP A 146 -6.52 18.96 -6.50
N ASN A 147 -7.04 18.03 -7.29
CA ASN A 147 -7.12 16.64 -6.90
C ASN A 147 -6.59 15.77 -8.02
N SER A 148 -5.44 15.12 -7.80
CA SER A 148 -4.79 14.29 -8.80
C SER A 148 -5.60 13.06 -9.19
N VAL A 149 -6.49 12.54 -8.33
CA VAL A 149 -7.35 11.40 -8.69
C VAL A 149 -8.49 11.81 -9.62
N ALA A 150 -8.81 13.12 -9.70
CA ALA A 150 -9.83 13.65 -10.60
C ALA A 150 -9.30 13.98 -12.02
N ASP A 151 -7.98 13.96 -12.23
CA ASP A 151 -7.34 14.09 -13.55
C ASP A 151 -7.18 12.70 -14.18
N LEU A 152 -8.30 12.17 -14.67
CA LEU A 152 -8.41 10.80 -15.18
C LEU A 152 -7.66 10.59 -16.48
N ILE A 153 -7.66 11.61 -17.35
CA ILE A 153 -6.96 11.54 -18.64
C ILE A 153 -5.49 11.92 -18.53
N LYS A 154 -5.03 12.31 -17.33
CA LYS A 154 -3.62 12.62 -16.99
C LYS A 154 -3.06 13.74 -17.86
N ASP A 155 -3.87 14.77 -18.12
CA ASP A 155 -3.46 15.96 -18.87
C ASP A 155 -3.14 17.16 -17.97
N TYR A 156 -3.08 16.92 -16.64
CA TYR A 156 -2.83 17.89 -15.58
C TYR A 156 -3.90 18.98 -15.48
N ARG A 157 -5.13 18.72 -15.96
CA ARG A 157 -6.25 19.65 -15.86
C ARG A 157 -7.57 18.93 -15.67
N VAL A 158 -8.19 19.10 -14.51
CA VAL A 158 -9.54 18.55 -14.28
C VAL A 158 -10.56 19.37 -15.05
N ASN A 159 -11.20 18.79 -16.05
CA ASN A 159 -12.17 19.46 -16.91
C ASN A 159 -13.33 18.56 -17.34
N MET A 160 -14.13 19.00 -18.33
CA MET A 160 -15.30 18.26 -18.79
C MET A 160 -14.94 16.90 -19.41
N ARG A 161 -13.68 16.69 -19.83
CA ARG A 161 -13.21 15.40 -20.34
C ARG A 161 -13.12 14.36 -19.23
N ASP A 162 -12.59 14.72 -18.08
CA ASP A 162 -12.52 13.83 -16.91
C ASP A 162 -13.92 13.48 -16.40
N ILE A 163 -14.77 14.51 -16.22
CA ILE A 163 -16.16 14.28 -15.80
C ILE A 163 -16.92 13.43 -16.84
N GLY A 164 -16.68 13.67 -18.13
CA GLY A 164 -17.25 12.88 -19.21
C GLY A 164 -16.78 11.43 -19.22
N ALA A 165 -15.54 11.16 -18.83
CA ALA A 165 -15.01 9.80 -18.68
C ALA A 165 -15.74 9.06 -17.55
N ILE A 166 -15.89 9.69 -16.37
CA ILE A 166 -16.66 9.12 -15.24
C ILE A 166 -18.11 8.86 -15.64
N ALA A 167 -18.77 9.86 -16.23
CA ALA A 167 -20.18 9.77 -16.61
C ALA A 167 -20.44 8.65 -17.63
N ARG A 168 -19.46 8.31 -18.47
CA ARG A 168 -19.56 7.20 -19.42
C ARG A 168 -19.62 5.83 -18.73
N GLN A 169 -19.03 5.70 -17.54
CA GLN A 169 -19.03 4.47 -16.74
C GLN A 169 -20.13 4.46 -15.67
N PHE A 170 -21.01 5.46 -15.64
CA PHE A 170 -22.03 5.59 -14.61
C PHE A 170 -22.91 4.33 -14.52
N GLY A 171 -23.09 3.82 -13.30
CA GLY A 171 -23.81 2.59 -13.04
C GLY A 171 -22.96 1.31 -13.09
N TYR A 172 -21.64 1.43 -13.33
CA TYR A 172 -20.70 0.35 -13.04
C TYR A 172 -20.84 -0.04 -11.56
N ALA A 173 -21.15 -1.32 -11.29
CA ALA A 173 -21.37 -1.88 -9.96
C ALA A 173 -21.21 -3.40 -9.98
#